data_AF-A0A261GQM1-F1
#
_entry.id   AF-A0A261GQM1-F1
#
_cell.length_a   1.000
_cell.length_b   1.000
_cell.length_c   1.000
_cell.angle_alpha   90.00
_cell.angle_beta   90.00
_cell.angle_gamma   90.00
#
_symmetry.space_group_name_H-M   'P 1'
#
loop_
_entity.id
_entity.type
_entity.pdbx_description
1 polymer ?
#
loop_
_entity_poly.entity_id
_entity_poly.type
_entity_poly.pdbx_seq_one_letter_code
_entity_poly.pdbx_strand_id
1 'polypeptide(L)'
;MLRGMLQLLAVAILGAMLGWILMNDAQKRWVKIQLGLELPQLETSRPQPPLSVPEMSMNGSGEEGFSLQRLGEVFQQQFNCVRPETQTISEQPRTQIFSWVDAEGRRHFSDQAPAKAKSEDLSQQYGGELSYFDLKIDSPDGSIATEVRDRLETDIRAIYRYLGRDLGIQHMRKVSLNLKVFIQPERFEAYQQEHAPELSGVAGFYTTQGNEAVVLQRTPEYTLRVARHEATHVIVAGLYGRTPMWFNEGLAEYFADYEAKAMSRTHEIPEWRAQHLRQVVDNHQLPELGTFLQVTPEQWRREDQATMYSQAWSVVAFMMGTAEGRNAMVKIMNHLSENPCSTVPSKQWVDDYFEGGWVRFEDEWHRWLDKKLIQLARK
;
A
#
# COMPACT_ATOMS: atom_id res chain seq x y z
N MET A 1 47.78 34.99 -25.79
CA MET A 1 46.83 34.14 -25.03
C MET A 1 46.46 34.72 -23.67
N LEU A 2 47.42 35.17 -22.84
CA LEU A 2 47.14 35.68 -21.48
C LEU A 2 46.14 36.86 -21.41
N ARG A 3 46.24 37.84 -22.32
CA ARG A 3 45.30 38.98 -22.39
C ARG A 3 43.85 38.58 -22.73
N GLY A 4 43.67 37.55 -23.57
CA GLY A 4 42.34 37.07 -23.95
C GLY A 4 41.65 36.32 -22.80
N MET A 5 42.41 35.55 -22.02
CA MET A 5 41.87 34.89 -20.82
C MET A 5 41.48 35.89 -19.74
N LEU A 6 42.29 36.95 -19.53
CA LEU A 6 41.96 38.02 -18.57
C LEU A 6 40.70 38.80 -18.97
N GLN A 7 40.48 39.05 -20.26
CA GLN A 7 39.27 39.70 -20.75
C GLN A 7 38.02 38.82 -20.58
N LEU A 8 38.12 37.51 -20.86
CA LEU A 8 37.01 36.58 -20.65
C LEU A 8 36.65 36.44 -19.17
N LEU A 9 37.65 36.41 -18.29
CA LEU A 9 37.43 36.36 -16.84
C LEU A 9 36.75 37.64 -16.33
N ALA A 10 37.18 38.80 -16.82
CA ALA A 10 36.58 40.09 -16.47
C ALA A 10 35.11 40.19 -16.93
N VAL A 11 34.79 39.71 -18.13
CA VAL A 11 33.41 39.67 -18.65
C VAL A 11 32.54 38.70 -17.84
N ALA A 12 33.07 37.53 -17.46
CA ALA A 12 32.33 36.57 -16.64
C ALA A 12 32.04 37.13 -15.23
N ILE A 13 33.01 37.81 -14.63
CA ILE A 13 32.86 38.45 -13.31
C ILE A 13 31.83 39.59 -13.37
N LEU A 14 31.89 40.44 -14.40
CA LEU A 14 30.92 41.51 -14.61
C LEU A 14 29.51 40.96 -14.85
N GLY A 15 29.38 39.87 -15.62
CA GLY A 15 28.11 39.19 -15.85
C GLY A 15 27.51 38.60 -14.57
N ALA A 16 28.34 37.97 -13.73
CA ALA A 16 27.91 37.44 -12.44
C ALA A 16 27.47 38.56 -11.48
N MET A 17 28.19 39.69 -11.45
CA MET A 17 27.80 40.85 -10.62
C MET A 17 26.50 41.49 -11.09
N LEU A 18 26.33 41.69 -12.41
CA LEU A 18 25.08 42.22 -12.97
C LEU A 18 23.90 41.27 -12.71
N GLY A 19 24.11 39.97 -12.90
CA GLY A 19 23.13 38.94 -12.57
C GLY A 19 22.71 39.01 -11.10
N TRP A 20 23.68 39.15 -10.18
CA TRP A 20 23.40 39.30 -8.76
C TRP A 20 22.60 40.56 -8.43
N ILE A 21 22.90 41.70 -9.05
CA ILE A 21 22.19 42.97 -8.80
C ILE A 21 20.73 42.89 -9.26
N LEU A 22 20.48 42.23 -10.40
CA LEU A 22 19.14 42.11 -10.99
C LEU A 22 18.24 41.08 -10.30
N MET A 23 18.80 40.20 -9.46
CA MET A 23 18.02 39.21 -8.70
C MET A 23 17.24 39.87 -7.56
N ASN A 24 16.00 39.44 -7.37
CA ASN A 24 15.22 39.81 -6.20
C ASN A 24 15.71 39.05 -4.94
N ASP A 25 15.23 39.44 -3.76
CA ASP A 25 15.74 38.90 -2.49
C ASP A 25 15.49 37.39 -2.34
N ALA A 26 14.37 36.88 -2.85
CA ALA A 26 14.06 35.44 -2.84
C ALA A 26 15.05 34.64 -3.72
N GLN A 27 15.38 35.16 -4.90
CA GLN A 27 16.34 34.55 -5.82
C GLN A 27 17.77 34.59 -5.26
N LYS A 28 18.20 35.73 -4.68
CA LYS A 28 19.49 35.84 -4.00
C LYS A 28 19.59 34.84 -2.86
N ARG A 29 18.51 34.67 -2.09
CA ARG A 29 18.44 33.72 -0.99
C ARG A 29 18.51 32.27 -1.47
N TRP A 30 17.80 31.93 -2.55
CA TRP A 30 17.89 30.60 -3.18
C TRP A 30 19.32 30.28 -3.62
N VAL A 31 20.02 31.24 -4.25
CA VAL A 31 21.43 31.04 -4.64
C VAL A 31 22.34 30.85 -3.42
N LYS A 32 22.15 31.61 -2.35
CA LYS A 32 22.93 31.42 -1.11
C LYS A 32 22.68 30.05 -0.46
N ILE A 33 21.45 29.55 -0.51
CA ILE A 33 21.10 28.20 -0.02
C ILE A 33 21.79 27.12 -0.86
N GLN A 34 21.77 27.24 -2.20
CA GLN A 34 22.44 26.28 -3.10
C GLN A 34 23.97 26.28 -2.96
N LEU A 35 24.57 27.44 -2.67
CA LEU A 35 26.01 27.59 -2.43
C LEU A 35 26.41 27.27 -0.97
N GLY A 36 25.48 26.86 -0.11
CA GLY A 36 25.74 26.53 1.29
C GLY A 36 26.12 27.72 2.18
N LEU A 37 25.84 28.95 1.72
CA LEU A 37 26.13 30.19 2.44
C LEU A 37 24.99 30.61 3.39
N GLU A 38 23.81 30.00 3.28
CA GLU A 38 22.64 30.27 4.13
C GLU A 38 21.80 28.99 4.30
N LEU A 39 21.28 28.71 5.49
CA LEU A 39 20.42 27.56 5.76
C LEU A 39 18.94 27.89 5.43
N PRO A 40 18.14 26.96 4.88
CA PRO A 40 16.72 27.22 4.63
C PRO A 40 15.98 27.46 5.95
N GLN A 41 15.27 28.58 6.07
CA GLN A 41 14.34 28.79 7.17
C GLN A 41 12.98 28.15 6.83
N LEU A 42 12.47 27.33 7.75
CA LEU A 42 11.07 26.90 7.78
C LEU A 42 10.20 28.13 8.04
N GLU A 43 9.45 28.59 7.04
CA GLU A 43 8.49 29.68 7.21
C GLU A 43 7.29 29.19 8.04
N THR A 44 7.17 29.73 9.24
CA THR A 44 5.93 29.71 10.01
C THR A 44 4.99 30.76 9.44
N SER A 45 3.96 30.32 8.71
CA SER A 45 2.95 31.22 8.14
C SER A 45 2.18 31.93 9.25
N ARG A 46 2.16 33.27 9.21
CA ARG A 46 1.25 34.09 10.01
C ARG A 46 -0.20 33.91 9.51
N PRO A 47 -1.23 33.92 10.37
CA PRO A 47 -2.61 33.72 9.94
C PRO A 47 -3.15 34.94 9.20
N GLN A 48 -3.80 34.72 8.05
CA GLN A 48 -4.75 35.67 7.46
C GLN A 48 -6.07 35.65 8.24
N PRO A 49 -6.80 36.77 8.32
CA PRO A 49 -8.10 36.80 9.00
C PRO A 49 -9.12 35.91 8.29
N PRO A 50 -10.00 35.22 9.04
CA PRO A 50 -10.85 34.18 8.48
C PRO A 50 -11.99 34.75 7.65
N LEU A 51 -12.22 34.15 6.48
CA LEU A 51 -13.53 34.12 5.83
C LEU A 51 -14.48 33.31 6.72
N SER A 52 -15.57 33.94 7.13
CA SER A 52 -16.63 33.36 7.97
C SER A 52 -17.35 32.21 7.27
N VAL A 53 -17.27 31.02 7.85
CA VAL A 53 -18.15 29.86 7.56
C VAL A 53 -18.64 29.33 8.93
N PRO A 54 -19.91 28.89 9.06
CA PRO A 54 -20.53 28.65 10.36
C PRO A 54 -19.87 27.55 11.17
N GLU A 55 -19.90 27.80 12.48
CA GLU A 55 -19.31 27.08 13.59
C GLU A 55 -19.79 25.62 13.70
N MET A 56 -18.87 24.67 13.58
CA MET A 56 -18.98 23.38 14.27
C MET A 56 -17.67 23.11 15.02
N SER A 57 -17.70 23.50 16.29
CA SER A 57 -16.76 23.19 17.38
C SER A 57 -16.58 21.67 17.57
N MET A 58 -15.47 21.06 18.03
CA MET A 58 -14.05 21.40 18.29
C MET A 58 -13.41 20.07 18.76
N ASN A 59 -12.26 19.68 18.22
CA ASN A 59 -11.00 19.38 18.95
C ASN A 59 -10.15 18.27 18.30
N GLY A 60 -8.87 18.58 18.03
CA GLY A 60 -7.80 17.58 17.88
C GLY A 60 -6.73 17.91 16.83
N SER A 61 -5.82 18.82 17.17
CA SER A 61 -4.42 18.95 16.72
C SER A 61 -4.00 18.41 15.35
N GLY A 62 -3.60 19.34 14.47
CA GLY A 62 -2.87 19.06 13.24
C GLY A 62 -1.50 18.45 13.47
N GLU A 63 -1.39 17.19 13.08
CA GLU A 63 -0.33 16.66 12.23
C GLU A 63 -1.06 15.97 11.08
N GLU A 64 -0.49 15.88 9.87
CA GLU A 64 -1.02 14.97 8.83
C GLU A 64 -0.75 13.51 9.27
N GLY A 65 -1.39 13.11 10.37
CA GLY A 65 -1.39 11.77 10.90
C GLY A 65 -2.27 10.89 10.03
N PHE A 66 -1.79 9.67 9.83
CA PHE A 66 -2.45 8.59 9.13
C PHE A 66 -3.85 8.31 9.73
N SER A 67 -4.87 9.00 9.25
CA SER A 67 -6.24 8.81 9.73
C SER A 67 -6.81 7.55 9.08
N LEU A 68 -6.65 6.42 9.78
CA LEU A 68 -7.30 5.14 9.45
C LEU A 68 -8.81 5.26 9.24
N GLN A 69 -9.45 6.28 9.81
CA GLN A 69 -10.88 6.56 9.61
C GLN A 69 -11.21 6.76 8.12
N ARG A 70 -10.30 7.32 7.31
CA ARG A 70 -10.51 7.55 5.87
C ARG A 70 -10.19 6.34 4.97
N LEU A 71 -9.44 5.37 5.48
CA LEU A 71 -9.26 4.07 4.83
C LEU A 71 -10.43 3.12 5.14
N GLY A 72 -11.17 3.40 6.22
CA GLY A 72 -12.26 2.56 6.67
C GLY A 72 -13.57 2.65 5.89
N GLU A 73 -13.74 3.72 5.12
CA GLU A 73 -14.95 3.95 4.30
C GLU A 73 -15.00 3.05 3.05
N VAL A 74 -13.96 2.24 2.79
CA VAL A 74 -13.63 1.61 1.51
C VAL A 74 -14.49 0.39 1.12
N PHE A 75 -15.22 -0.28 2.01
CA PHE A 75 -15.75 -1.61 1.68
C PHE A 75 -17.28 -1.73 1.62
N GLN A 76 -17.86 -1.24 0.52
CA GLN A 76 -19.16 -1.69 0.00
C GLN A 76 -19.08 -2.08 -1.48
N GLN A 77 -18.11 -2.89 -1.85
CA GLN A 77 -18.32 -3.74 -3.01
C GLN A 77 -19.36 -4.79 -2.60
N GLN A 78 -20.52 -4.82 -3.25
CA GLN A 78 -21.49 -5.88 -3.05
C GLN A 78 -20.75 -7.22 -3.18
N PHE A 79 -20.49 -7.90 -2.06
CA PHE A 79 -19.98 -9.28 -2.03
C PHE A 79 -21.06 -10.26 -2.50
N ASN A 80 -21.78 -9.91 -3.56
CA ASN A 80 -22.31 -10.88 -4.48
C ASN A 80 -21.14 -11.82 -4.81
N CYS A 81 -21.39 -13.12 -4.90
CA CYS A 81 -20.45 -14.11 -5.41
C CYS A 81 -20.18 -13.79 -6.89
N VAL A 82 -19.47 -12.68 -7.13
CA VAL A 82 -19.00 -12.26 -8.43
C VAL A 82 -17.57 -12.72 -8.44
N ARG A 83 -17.38 -13.88 -9.06
CA ARG A 83 -16.06 -14.32 -9.47
C ARG A 83 -15.65 -13.37 -10.60
N PRO A 84 -14.64 -12.51 -10.42
CA PRO A 84 -14.19 -11.65 -11.50
C PRO A 84 -13.80 -12.51 -12.70
N GLU A 85 -13.98 -11.98 -13.92
CA GLU A 85 -13.62 -12.71 -15.12
C GLU A 85 -12.15 -13.13 -15.04
N THR A 86 -11.94 -14.45 -15.03
CA THR A 86 -10.64 -15.09 -14.86
C THR A 86 -10.55 -16.20 -15.89
N GLN A 87 -9.46 -16.26 -16.64
CA GLN A 87 -9.28 -17.25 -17.70
C GLN A 87 -8.69 -18.55 -17.12
N THR A 88 -9.21 -19.69 -17.57
CA THR A 88 -8.64 -21.02 -17.28
C THR A 88 -7.29 -21.18 -17.97
N ILE A 89 -6.34 -21.77 -17.24
CA ILE A 89 -4.96 -21.95 -17.70
C ILE A 89 -4.90 -23.08 -18.74
N SER A 90 -4.47 -22.76 -19.96
CA SER A 90 -4.02 -23.73 -20.98
C SER A 90 -2.52 -23.49 -21.20
N GLU A 91 -1.71 -24.55 -21.32
CA GLU A 91 -0.22 -24.55 -21.38
C GLU A 91 0.40 -23.27 -21.99
N GLN A 92 1.30 -22.64 -21.23
CA GLN A 92 1.58 -21.20 -21.35
C GLN A 92 2.98 -20.85 -21.91
N PRO A 93 3.08 -19.72 -22.65
CA PRO A 93 4.32 -18.95 -22.77
C PRO A 93 4.78 -18.40 -21.40
N ARG A 94 6.10 -18.28 -21.19
CA ARG A 94 6.70 -17.74 -19.96
C ARG A 94 6.82 -16.22 -20.05
N THR A 95 6.34 -15.48 -19.05
CA THR A 95 6.58 -14.04 -18.94
C THR A 95 8.08 -13.80 -18.78
N GLN A 96 8.64 -12.87 -19.56
CA GLN A 96 10.02 -12.46 -19.39
C GLN A 96 10.13 -11.66 -18.10
N ILE A 97 11.14 -11.89 -17.27
CA ILE A 97 11.35 -11.13 -16.02
C ILE A 97 12.81 -10.74 -15.94
N PHE A 98 13.06 -9.44 -15.93
CA PHE A 98 14.38 -8.86 -15.74
C PHE A 98 14.47 -8.23 -14.37
N SER A 99 15.58 -8.42 -13.66
CA SER A 99 15.89 -7.72 -12.42
C SER A 99 17.16 -6.91 -12.53
N TRP A 100 17.19 -5.72 -11.94
CA TRP A 100 18.40 -4.91 -11.84
C TRP A 100 18.45 -4.20 -10.49
N VAL A 101 19.61 -3.64 -10.17
CA VAL A 101 19.79 -2.80 -8.99
C VAL A 101 20.11 -1.39 -9.46
N ASP A 102 19.41 -0.37 -8.95
CA ASP A 102 19.68 1.03 -9.28
C ASP A 102 20.82 1.64 -8.45
N ALA A 103 21.08 2.94 -8.67
CA ALA A 103 22.14 3.67 -7.99
C ALA A 103 21.94 3.77 -6.46
N GLU A 104 20.70 3.67 -5.98
CA GLU A 104 20.33 3.69 -4.57
C GLU A 104 20.32 2.28 -3.95
N GLY A 105 20.83 1.26 -4.65
CA GLY A 105 20.88 -0.11 -4.18
C GLY A 105 19.52 -0.82 -4.20
N ARG A 106 18.53 -0.27 -4.91
CA ARG A 106 17.16 -0.78 -4.96
C ARG A 106 17.04 -1.81 -6.07
N ARG A 107 16.55 -3.00 -5.73
CA ARG A 107 16.23 -4.04 -6.71
C ARG A 107 14.89 -3.77 -7.37
N HIS A 108 14.88 -3.77 -8.69
CA HIS A 108 13.70 -3.60 -9.55
C HIS A 108 13.42 -4.88 -10.33
N PHE A 109 12.18 -5.01 -10.80
CA PHE A 109 11.75 -6.07 -11.71
C PHE A 109 10.86 -5.50 -12.82
N SER A 110 11.02 -5.99 -14.04
CA SER A 110 10.16 -5.62 -15.17
C SER A 110 10.04 -6.78 -16.15
N ASP A 111 8.96 -6.81 -16.93
CA ASP A 111 8.82 -7.71 -18.07
C ASP A 111 9.56 -7.23 -19.33
N GLN A 112 10.19 -6.05 -19.24
CA GLN A 112 11.06 -5.50 -20.26
C GLN A 112 12.47 -5.28 -19.70
N ALA A 113 13.49 -5.55 -20.51
CA ALA A 113 14.85 -5.26 -20.11
C ALA A 113 15.04 -3.73 -19.99
N PRO A 114 15.57 -3.22 -18.87
CA PRO A 114 15.80 -1.79 -18.71
C PRO A 114 16.80 -1.30 -19.76
N ALA A 115 16.46 -0.22 -20.48
CA ALA A 115 17.29 0.28 -21.58
C ALA A 115 18.70 0.75 -21.15
N LYS A 116 18.88 1.11 -19.88
CA LYS A 116 20.09 1.78 -19.35
C LYS A 116 20.76 1.04 -18.18
N ALA A 117 20.20 -0.08 -17.71
CA ALA A 117 20.74 -0.82 -16.57
C ALA A 117 21.12 -2.24 -16.97
N LYS A 118 22.20 -2.76 -16.38
CA LYS A 118 22.54 -4.18 -16.53
C LYS A 118 21.53 -4.99 -15.74
N SER A 119 20.78 -5.84 -16.43
CA SER A 119 19.77 -6.71 -15.82
C SER A 119 20.16 -8.19 -15.84
N GLU A 120 19.58 -8.93 -14.92
CA GLU A 120 19.57 -10.38 -14.83
C GLU A 120 18.22 -10.91 -15.33
N ASP A 121 18.24 -11.93 -16.20
CA ASP A 121 17.02 -12.61 -16.65
C ASP A 121 16.63 -13.71 -15.64
N LEU A 122 15.50 -13.48 -14.98
CA LEU A 122 14.92 -14.37 -13.97
C LEU A 122 13.65 -15.08 -14.49
N SER A 123 13.41 -15.09 -15.81
CA SER A 123 12.21 -15.65 -16.44
C SER A 123 12.05 -17.15 -16.16
N GLN A 124 13.15 -17.90 -16.02
CA GLN A 124 13.09 -19.32 -15.65
C GLN A 124 12.60 -19.53 -14.21
N GLN A 125 12.90 -18.59 -13.32
CA GLN A 125 12.57 -18.69 -11.90
C GLN A 125 11.17 -18.15 -11.60
N TYR A 126 10.77 -17.05 -12.24
CA TYR A 126 9.54 -16.34 -11.90
C TYR A 126 8.55 -16.19 -13.06
N GLY A 127 8.98 -16.45 -14.30
CA GLY A 127 8.17 -16.21 -15.49
C GLY A 127 6.94 -17.08 -15.58
N GLY A 128 6.98 -18.31 -15.03
CA GLY A 128 5.83 -19.21 -15.02
C GLY A 128 4.72 -18.81 -14.03
N GLU A 129 5.09 -18.28 -12.85
CA GLU A 129 4.11 -17.79 -11.85
C GLU A 129 3.43 -16.50 -12.33
N LEU A 130 4.20 -15.60 -12.97
CA LEU A 130 3.69 -14.31 -13.47
C LEU A 130 3.02 -14.38 -14.84
N SER A 131 3.06 -15.53 -15.54
CA SER A 131 2.24 -15.76 -16.74
C SER A 131 0.74 -15.59 -16.48
N TYR A 132 0.32 -15.64 -15.21
CA TYR A 132 -1.06 -15.53 -14.77
C TYR A 132 -1.40 -14.18 -14.13
N PHE A 133 -0.53 -13.17 -14.30
CA PHE A 133 -0.76 -11.84 -13.76
C PHE A 133 -0.46 -10.74 -14.77
N ASP A 134 -1.54 -10.08 -15.22
CA ASP A 134 -1.44 -8.89 -16.05
C ASP A 134 -1.59 -7.67 -15.14
N LEU A 135 -0.57 -6.81 -15.10
CA LEU A 135 -0.60 -5.54 -14.39
C LEU A 135 -0.53 -4.40 -15.39
N LYS A 136 -1.57 -3.55 -15.40
CA LYS A 136 -1.57 -2.29 -16.14
C LYS A 136 -1.59 -1.14 -15.14
N ILE A 137 -0.67 -0.20 -15.32
CA ILE A 137 -0.63 1.04 -14.53
C ILE A 137 -0.85 2.21 -15.50
N ASP A 138 -1.95 2.96 -15.31
CA ASP A 138 -2.30 4.14 -16.09
C ASP A 138 -2.66 5.34 -15.21
N SER A 139 -2.52 6.54 -15.78
CA SER A 139 -2.94 7.81 -15.15
C SER A 139 -3.79 8.57 -16.16
N PRO A 140 -5.11 8.70 -15.92
CA PRO A 140 -6.03 9.32 -16.88
C PRO A 140 -5.83 10.83 -17.08
N ASP A 141 -5.25 11.52 -16.09
CA ASP A 141 -5.28 12.98 -15.95
C ASP A 141 -3.89 13.59 -15.69
N GLY A 142 -2.82 12.83 -15.92
CA GLY A 142 -1.45 13.29 -15.80
C GLY A 142 -0.40 12.21 -15.98
N SER A 143 0.74 12.40 -15.32
CA SER A 143 1.87 11.46 -15.36
C SER A 143 2.29 11.07 -13.95
N ILE A 144 2.44 9.76 -13.74
CA ILE A 144 3.04 9.19 -12.54
C ILE A 144 4.56 9.37 -12.63
N ALA A 145 5.20 9.81 -11.55
CA ALA A 145 6.66 9.86 -11.49
C ALA A 145 7.25 8.45 -11.73
N THR A 146 8.29 8.36 -12.56
CA THR A 146 8.88 7.07 -12.98
C THR A 146 9.26 6.20 -11.78
N GLU A 147 9.88 6.79 -10.74
CA GLU A 147 10.26 6.03 -9.54
C GLU A 147 9.07 5.44 -8.79
N VAL A 148 7.94 6.15 -8.74
CA VAL A 148 6.70 5.66 -8.12
C VAL A 148 6.14 4.52 -8.96
N ARG A 149 6.08 4.69 -10.29
CA ARG A 149 5.58 3.67 -11.22
C ARG A 149 6.40 2.37 -11.15
N ASP A 150 7.72 2.47 -11.24
CA ASP A 150 8.63 1.31 -11.21
C ASP A 150 8.50 0.55 -9.89
N ARG A 151 8.32 1.29 -8.79
CA ARG A 151 8.14 0.71 -7.46
C ARG A 151 6.78 0.06 -7.27
N LEU A 152 5.71 0.68 -7.78
CA LEU A 152 4.38 0.06 -7.83
C LEU A 152 4.42 -1.25 -8.60
N GLU A 153 5.02 -1.26 -9.79
CA GLU A 153 5.15 -2.47 -10.59
C GLU A 153 5.90 -3.57 -9.86
N THR A 154 7.04 -3.23 -9.25
CA THR A 154 7.87 -4.17 -8.49
C THR A 154 7.11 -4.75 -7.29
N ASP A 155 6.52 -3.89 -6.46
CA ASP A 155 5.89 -4.31 -5.20
C ASP A 155 4.59 -5.09 -5.47
N ILE A 156 3.74 -4.65 -6.41
CA ILE A 156 2.48 -5.34 -6.72
C ILE A 156 2.73 -6.73 -7.31
N ARG A 157 3.70 -6.88 -8.22
CA ARG A 157 4.08 -8.21 -8.73
C ARG A 157 4.69 -9.10 -7.64
N ALA A 158 5.40 -8.52 -6.68
CA ALA A 158 5.91 -9.26 -5.53
C ALA A 158 4.79 -9.71 -4.58
N ILE A 159 3.79 -8.88 -4.34
CA ILE A 159 2.57 -9.22 -3.58
C ILE A 159 1.82 -10.35 -4.28
N TYR A 160 1.58 -10.25 -5.60
CA TYR A 160 0.94 -11.32 -6.37
C TYR A 160 1.69 -12.64 -6.24
N ARG A 161 3.02 -12.64 -6.44
CA ARG A 161 3.83 -13.86 -6.28
C ARG A 161 3.75 -14.40 -4.87
N TYR A 162 3.79 -13.54 -3.85
CA TYR A 162 3.68 -13.99 -2.47
C TYR A 162 2.34 -14.69 -2.24
N LEU A 163 1.25 -14.03 -2.62
CA LEU A 163 -0.10 -14.54 -2.43
C LEU A 163 -0.40 -15.76 -3.30
N GLY A 164 0.23 -15.89 -4.47
CA GLY A 164 -0.01 -17.01 -5.39
C GLY A 164 0.92 -18.21 -5.18
N ARG A 165 2.09 -18.05 -4.55
CA ARG A 165 3.17 -19.06 -4.56
C ARG A 165 2.75 -20.47 -4.15
N ASP A 166 1.97 -20.56 -3.08
CA ASP A 166 1.63 -21.84 -2.48
C ASP A 166 0.34 -22.44 -3.09
N LEU A 167 -0.26 -21.75 -4.07
CA LEU A 167 -1.35 -22.28 -4.87
C LEU A 167 -0.79 -23.20 -5.95
N GLY A 168 -1.29 -24.43 -6.02
CA GLY A 168 -1.03 -25.27 -7.19
C GLY A 168 -1.59 -24.61 -8.45
N ILE A 169 -0.87 -24.74 -9.58
CA ILE A 169 -1.25 -24.13 -10.88
C ILE A 169 -2.70 -24.46 -11.26
N GLN A 170 -3.20 -25.64 -10.91
CA GLN A 170 -4.60 -26.05 -11.16
C GLN A 170 -5.65 -25.20 -10.45
N HIS A 171 -5.28 -24.51 -9.37
CA HIS A 171 -6.13 -23.57 -8.63
C HIS A 171 -5.85 -22.12 -9.00
N MET A 172 -4.73 -21.85 -9.70
CA MET A 172 -4.40 -20.51 -10.17
C MET A 172 -5.36 -20.09 -11.28
N ARG A 173 -5.58 -18.79 -11.32
CA ARG A 173 -6.41 -18.09 -12.30
C ARG A 173 -5.64 -16.90 -12.81
N LYS A 174 -5.85 -16.55 -14.08
CA LYS A 174 -5.28 -15.32 -14.61
C LYS A 174 -5.94 -14.12 -13.95
N VAL A 175 -5.16 -13.32 -13.22
CA VAL A 175 -5.59 -12.07 -12.57
C VAL A 175 -5.15 -10.90 -13.45
N SER A 176 -6.09 -10.03 -13.81
CA SER A 176 -5.81 -8.78 -14.52
C SER A 176 -6.09 -7.61 -13.60
N LEU A 177 -5.08 -6.80 -13.30
CA LEU A 177 -5.17 -5.66 -12.40
C LEU A 177 -4.95 -4.37 -13.19
N ASN A 178 -5.95 -3.50 -13.18
CA ASN A 178 -5.88 -2.17 -13.75
C ASN A 178 -5.70 -1.13 -12.62
N LEU A 179 -4.47 -0.64 -12.43
CA LEU A 179 -4.18 0.40 -11.46
C LEU A 179 -4.29 1.78 -12.11
N LYS A 180 -5.30 2.54 -11.71
CA LYS A 180 -5.53 3.93 -12.12
C LYS A 180 -5.03 4.88 -11.05
N VAL A 181 -4.07 5.72 -11.42
CA VAL A 181 -3.53 6.77 -10.53
C VAL A 181 -3.97 8.13 -11.04
N PHE A 182 -4.91 8.75 -10.34
CA PHE A 182 -5.36 10.11 -10.60
C PHE A 182 -4.41 11.12 -9.97
N ILE A 183 -4.13 12.19 -10.69
CA ILE A 183 -3.28 13.29 -10.23
C ILE A 183 -4.13 14.46 -9.69
N GLN A 184 -5.31 14.67 -10.28
CA GLN A 184 -6.22 15.76 -9.94
C GLN A 184 -7.33 15.25 -9.02
N PRO A 185 -7.48 15.79 -7.80
CA PRO A 185 -8.54 15.38 -6.87
C PRO A 185 -9.95 15.45 -7.47
N GLU A 186 -10.23 16.47 -8.28
CA GLU A 186 -11.56 16.67 -8.87
C GLU A 186 -11.89 15.58 -9.91
N ARG A 187 -10.87 15.08 -10.62
CA ARG A 187 -11.02 13.98 -11.58
C ARG A 187 -11.19 12.65 -10.88
N PHE A 188 -10.46 12.44 -9.79
CA PHE A 188 -10.63 11.28 -8.93
C PHE A 188 -12.04 11.25 -8.33
N GLU A 189 -12.52 12.36 -7.76
CA GLU A 189 -13.85 12.46 -7.17
C GLU A 189 -14.95 12.23 -8.22
N ALA A 190 -14.82 12.79 -9.42
CA ALA A 190 -15.76 12.53 -10.51
C ALA A 190 -15.80 11.04 -10.89
N TYR A 191 -14.64 10.38 -10.98
CA TYR A 191 -14.55 8.95 -11.26
C TYR A 191 -15.15 8.11 -10.13
N GLN A 192 -14.89 8.50 -8.88
CA GLN A 192 -15.45 7.85 -7.70
C GLN A 192 -16.97 7.96 -7.65
N GLN A 193 -17.55 9.13 -7.96
CA GLN A 193 -19.00 9.31 -8.01
C GLN A 193 -19.68 8.47 -9.10
N GLU A 194 -18.98 8.22 -10.22
CA GLU A 194 -19.50 7.40 -11.31
C GLU A 194 -19.43 5.90 -10.98
N HIS A 195 -18.32 5.44 -10.41
CA HIS A 195 -18.01 4.02 -10.27
C HIS A 195 -18.21 3.44 -8.86
N ALA A 196 -18.24 4.28 -7.83
CA ALA A 196 -18.42 3.89 -6.43
C ALA A 196 -19.11 5.01 -5.62
N PRO A 197 -20.33 5.45 -6.01
CA PRO A 197 -21.01 6.62 -5.45
C PRO A 197 -21.30 6.56 -3.94
N GLU A 198 -21.31 5.36 -3.36
CA GLU A 198 -21.46 5.13 -1.92
C GLU A 198 -20.21 5.52 -1.11
N LEU A 199 -19.08 5.72 -1.77
CA LEU A 199 -17.84 6.16 -1.16
C LEU A 199 -17.78 7.70 -1.11
N SER A 200 -17.06 8.26 -0.15
CA SER A 200 -16.78 9.70 -0.10
C SER A 200 -15.50 9.94 0.70
N GLY A 201 -14.67 10.91 0.32
CA GLY A 201 -13.49 11.28 1.12
C GLY A 201 -12.35 10.25 1.15
N VAL A 202 -12.44 9.18 0.35
CA VAL A 202 -11.45 8.11 0.26
C VAL A 202 -10.22 8.52 -0.55
N ALA A 203 -9.07 7.89 -0.25
CA ALA A 203 -7.82 8.11 -0.99
C ALA A 203 -7.60 7.12 -2.14
N GLY A 204 -8.37 6.04 -2.15
CA GLY A 204 -8.38 5.02 -3.17
C GLY A 204 -9.57 4.09 -2.96
N PHE A 205 -9.85 3.27 -3.96
CA PHE A 205 -10.88 2.23 -3.89
C PHE A 205 -10.65 1.16 -4.94
N TYR A 206 -11.13 -0.03 -4.66
CA TYR A 206 -11.19 -1.14 -5.60
C TYR A 206 -12.61 -1.27 -6.19
N THR A 207 -12.70 -1.53 -7.50
CA THR A 207 -13.95 -1.95 -8.16
C THR A 207 -13.84 -3.33 -8.80
N THR A 208 -14.83 -4.18 -8.50
CA THR A 208 -15.02 -5.49 -9.13
C THR A 208 -15.36 -5.36 -10.61
N GLN A 209 -16.09 -4.31 -10.99
CA GLN A 209 -16.39 -3.98 -12.38
C GLN A 209 -15.14 -3.42 -13.07
N GLY A 210 -14.35 -4.30 -13.68
CA GLY A 210 -13.13 -3.95 -14.43
C GLY A 210 -11.82 -4.30 -13.71
N ASN A 211 -11.88 -4.92 -12.52
CA ASN A 211 -10.71 -5.26 -11.70
C ASN A 211 -9.79 -4.06 -11.48
N GLU A 212 -10.37 -2.93 -11.09
CA GLU A 212 -9.66 -1.65 -11.03
C GLU A 212 -9.28 -1.32 -9.60
N ALA A 213 -8.00 -1.03 -9.38
CA ALA A 213 -7.54 -0.31 -8.19
C ALA A 213 -7.40 1.15 -8.59
N VAL A 214 -8.11 2.06 -7.90
CA VAL A 214 -8.13 3.49 -8.22
C VAL A 214 -7.54 4.26 -7.05
N VAL A 215 -6.59 5.16 -7.31
CA VAL A 215 -5.84 5.88 -6.26
C VAL A 215 -5.68 7.34 -6.63
N LEU A 216 -5.81 8.24 -5.64
CA LEU A 216 -5.41 9.63 -5.75
C LEU A 216 -3.94 9.81 -5.35
N GLN A 217 -3.12 10.32 -6.26
CA GLN A 217 -1.72 10.61 -6.00
C GLN A 217 -1.59 11.73 -4.96
N ARG A 218 -0.74 11.48 -3.95
CA ARG A 218 -0.28 12.48 -2.98
C ARG A 218 1.24 12.47 -2.94
N THR A 219 1.85 12.28 -1.77
CA THR A 219 3.27 11.99 -1.68
C THR A 219 3.58 10.62 -2.29
N PRO A 220 4.81 10.38 -2.77
CA PRO A 220 5.23 9.08 -3.29
C PRO A 220 4.92 7.92 -2.33
N GLU A 221 5.27 8.06 -1.06
CA GLU A 221 5.10 7.03 -0.03
C GLU A 221 3.63 6.75 0.24
N TYR A 222 2.81 7.80 0.33
CA TYR A 222 1.38 7.66 0.54
C TYR A 222 0.70 6.97 -0.65
N THR A 223 1.05 7.39 -1.87
CA THR A 223 0.52 6.82 -3.11
C THR A 223 0.88 5.34 -3.21
N LEU A 224 2.14 4.98 -2.92
CA LEU A 224 2.60 3.60 -2.89
C LEU A 224 1.80 2.76 -1.89
N ARG A 225 1.59 3.27 -0.68
CA ARG A 225 0.85 2.56 0.36
C ARG A 225 -0.60 2.28 -0.05
N VAL A 226 -1.33 3.31 -0.49
CA VAL A 226 -2.73 3.17 -0.91
C VAL A 226 -2.84 2.24 -2.11
N ALA A 227 -1.99 2.41 -3.12
CA ALA A 227 -2.02 1.54 -4.29
C ALA A 227 -1.71 0.07 -3.99
N ARG A 228 -0.79 -0.22 -3.06
CA ARG A 228 -0.55 -1.61 -2.61
C ARG A 228 -1.75 -2.17 -1.87
N HIS A 229 -2.41 -1.37 -1.03
CA HIS A 229 -3.64 -1.75 -0.33
C HIS A 229 -4.73 -2.14 -1.35
N GLU A 230 -5.08 -1.23 -2.26
CA GLU A 230 -6.12 -1.48 -3.27
C GLU A 230 -5.74 -2.62 -4.24
N ALA A 231 -4.48 -2.70 -4.65
CA ALA A 231 -4.00 -3.80 -5.49
C ALA A 231 -4.12 -5.15 -4.80
N THR A 232 -3.91 -5.20 -3.48
CA THR A 232 -4.06 -6.43 -2.70
C THR A 232 -5.51 -6.92 -2.73
N HIS A 233 -6.51 -6.03 -2.66
CA HIS A 233 -7.91 -6.43 -2.84
C HIS A 233 -8.17 -7.07 -4.20
N VAL A 234 -7.68 -6.49 -5.29
CA VAL A 234 -7.83 -7.06 -6.64
C VAL A 234 -7.19 -8.45 -6.72
N ILE A 235 -5.98 -8.60 -6.17
CA ILE A 235 -5.26 -9.88 -6.18
C ILE A 235 -5.99 -10.93 -5.35
N VAL A 236 -6.42 -10.58 -4.13
CA VAL A 236 -7.15 -11.48 -3.24
C VAL A 236 -8.47 -11.90 -3.88
N ALA A 237 -9.24 -10.97 -4.44
CA ALA A 237 -10.48 -11.28 -5.14
C ALA A 237 -10.25 -12.19 -6.36
N GLY A 238 -9.19 -11.95 -7.13
CA GLY A 238 -8.84 -12.75 -8.31
C GLY A 238 -8.39 -14.18 -7.98
N LEU A 239 -7.61 -14.36 -6.93
CA LEU A 239 -7.09 -15.67 -6.49
C LEU A 239 -8.10 -16.46 -5.66
N TYR A 240 -8.83 -15.78 -4.77
CA TYR A 240 -9.59 -16.41 -3.69
C TYR A 240 -11.10 -16.16 -3.74
N GLY A 241 -11.56 -15.27 -4.61
CA GLY A 241 -12.97 -14.88 -4.66
C GLY A 241 -13.39 -14.12 -3.40
N ARG A 242 -14.55 -14.49 -2.85
CA ARG A 242 -15.09 -13.87 -1.65
C ARG A 242 -14.35 -14.37 -0.41
N THR A 243 -13.85 -13.44 0.41
CA THR A 243 -13.12 -13.74 1.65
C THR A 243 -13.74 -13.03 2.86
N PRO A 244 -13.47 -13.48 4.10
CA PRO A 244 -13.87 -12.75 5.31
C PRO A 244 -13.21 -11.37 5.41
N MET A 245 -13.86 -10.42 6.11
CA MET A 245 -13.40 -9.04 6.27
C MET A 245 -11.99 -8.96 6.86
N TRP A 246 -11.74 -9.64 8.00
CA TRP A 246 -10.43 -9.61 8.66
C TRP A 246 -9.29 -10.09 7.74
N PHE A 247 -9.58 -11.05 6.87
CA PHE A 247 -8.60 -11.63 5.95
C PHE A 247 -8.31 -10.66 4.81
N ASN A 248 -9.35 -10.11 4.21
CA ASN A 248 -9.23 -9.15 3.11
C ASN A 248 -8.52 -7.86 3.55
N GLU A 249 -9.05 -7.21 4.58
CA GLU A 249 -8.50 -5.96 5.10
C GLU A 249 -7.14 -6.17 5.78
N GLY A 250 -6.99 -7.27 6.51
CA GLY A 250 -5.74 -7.60 7.18
C GLY A 250 -4.59 -7.82 6.19
N LEU A 251 -4.83 -8.52 5.07
CA LEU A 251 -3.83 -8.68 4.01
C LEU A 251 -3.55 -7.37 3.30
N ALA A 252 -4.59 -6.59 2.96
CA ALA A 252 -4.42 -5.30 2.32
C ALA A 252 -3.58 -4.34 3.18
N GLU A 253 -3.87 -4.25 4.47
CA GLU A 253 -3.09 -3.46 5.42
C GLU A 253 -1.68 -4.03 5.66
N TYR A 254 -1.52 -5.35 5.67
CA TYR A 254 -0.21 -5.98 5.82
C TYR A 254 0.70 -5.66 4.62
N PHE A 255 0.16 -5.75 3.40
CA PHE A 255 0.92 -5.49 2.18
C PHE A 255 0.98 -4.00 1.79
N ALA A 256 0.16 -3.13 2.37
CA ALA A 256 0.24 -1.69 2.18
C ALA A 256 1.65 -1.16 2.53
N ASP A 257 2.24 -1.68 3.61
CA ASP A 257 3.57 -1.32 4.09
C ASP A 257 4.69 -2.21 3.48
N TYR A 258 4.38 -3.04 2.48
CA TYR A 258 5.33 -3.98 1.87
C TYR A 258 6.42 -3.28 1.04
N GLU A 259 7.67 -3.72 1.21
CA GLU A 259 8.78 -3.33 0.35
C GLU A 259 9.59 -4.55 -0.10
N ALA A 260 9.67 -4.78 -1.41
CA ALA A 260 10.34 -5.97 -1.97
C ALA A 260 11.84 -6.12 -1.61
N LYS A 261 12.49 -5.06 -1.09
CA LYS A 261 13.93 -5.04 -0.74
C LYS A 261 14.27 -5.73 0.59
N ALA A 262 13.30 -5.84 1.50
CA ALA A 262 13.54 -6.45 2.79
C ALA A 262 13.45 -7.97 2.65
N MET A 263 14.57 -8.64 2.38
CA MET A 263 14.68 -10.12 2.48
C MET A 263 14.39 -10.66 3.90
N SER A 264 14.06 -9.80 4.87
CA SER A 264 13.63 -10.16 6.23
C SER A 264 12.19 -9.70 6.47
N ARG A 265 11.32 -10.68 6.71
CA ARG A 265 9.85 -10.60 6.77
C ARG A 265 9.32 -10.13 8.14
N THR A 266 9.90 -9.11 8.74
CA THR A 266 9.30 -8.49 9.93
C THR A 266 8.68 -7.17 9.51
N HIS A 267 7.36 -7.17 9.29
CA HIS A 267 6.62 -5.92 9.23
C HIS A 267 6.67 -5.36 10.65
N GLU A 268 7.52 -4.36 10.89
CA GLU A 268 7.43 -3.59 12.12
C GLU A 268 6.05 -2.93 12.15
N ILE A 269 5.41 -2.92 13.32
CA ILE A 269 4.13 -2.22 13.46
C ILE A 269 4.45 -0.73 13.30
N PRO A 270 3.80 0.01 12.37
CA PRO A 270 3.92 1.45 12.34
C PRO A 270 3.57 2.04 13.70
N GLU A 271 4.33 3.04 14.14
CA GLU A 271 4.22 3.60 15.49
C GLU A 271 2.78 4.06 15.80
N TRP A 272 2.12 4.74 14.86
CA TRP A 272 0.74 5.18 15.02
C TRP A 272 -0.24 4.01 15.26
N ARG A 273 -0.03 2.87 14.58
CA ARG A 273 -0.89 1.67 14.72
C ARG A 273 -0.63 0.99 16.05
N ALA A 274 0.62 0.95 16.48
CA ALA A 274 0.98 0.43 17.78
C ALA A 274 0.44 1.28 18.93
N GLN A 275 0.48 2.60 18.81
CA GLN A 275 -0.12 3.51 19.78
C GLN A 275 -1.63 3.31 19.89
N HIS A 276 -2.33 3.22 18.74
CA HIS A 276 -3.75 2.92 18.70
C HIS A 276 -4.07 1.57 19.34
N LEU A 277 -3.38 0.49 18.92
CA LEU A 277 -3.56 -0.86 19.47
C LEU A 277 -3.31 -0.90 20.98
N ARG A 278 -2.28 -0.21 21.48
CA ARG A 278 -2.02 -0.10 22.91
C ARG A 278 -3.17 0.57 23.64
N GLN A 279 -3.65 1.70 23.13
CA GLN A 279 -4.76 2.43 23.73
C GLN A 279 -6.03 1.56 23.83
N VAL A 280 -6.40 0.85 22.75
CA VAL A 280 -7.61 0.02 22.77
C VAL A 280 -7.45 -1.23 23.63
N VAL A 281 -6.24 -1.80 23.72
CA VAL A 281 -5.94 -2.91 24.64
C VAL A 281 -6.04 -2.45 26.10
N ASP A 282 -5.36 -1.36 26.46
CA ASP A 282 -5.33 -0.83 27.83
C ASP A 282 -6.74 -0.43 28.32
N ASN A 283 -7.56 0.11 27.41
CA ASN A 283 -8.94 0.50 27.69
C ASN A 283 -9.94 -0.66 27.65
N HIS A 284 -9.50 -1.89 27.37
CA HIS A 284 -10.36 -3.07 27.19
C HIS A 284 -11.43 -2.87 26.10
N GLN A 285 -11.06 -2.16 25.04
CA GLN A 285 -11.90 -1.80 23.89
C GLN A 285 -11.59 -2.64 22.65
N LEU A 286 -10.57 -3.51 22.69
CA LEU A 286 -10.27 -4.41 21.58
C LEU A 286 -11.38 -5.49 21.48
N PRO A 287 -12.04 -5.65 20.32
CA PRO A 287 -13.05 -6.68 20.13
C PRO A 287 -12.55 -8.09 20.45
N GLU A 288 -13.41 -8.92 21.04
CA GLU A 288 -13.12 -10.34 21.30
C GLU A 288 -12.82 -11.05 19.98
N LEU A 289 -11.72 -11.80 19.93
CA LEU A 289 -11.12 -12.26 18.68
C LEU A 289 -12.04 -13.23 17.93
N GLY A 290 -12.71 -14.13 18.64
CA GLY A 290 -13.64 -15.10 18.05
C GLY A 290 -14.81 -14.43 17.35
N THR A 291 -15.40 -13.41 17.97
CA THR A 291 -16.47 -12.58 17.38
C THR A 291 -15.92 -11.74 16.23
N PHE A 292 -14.75 -11.10 16.41
CA PHE A 292 -14.10 -10.25 15.42
C PHE A 292 -13.87 -10.96 14.09
N LEU A 293 -13.36 -12.19 14.10
CA LEU A 293 -13.11 -12.94 12.87
C LEU A 293 -14.39 -13.20 12.07
N GLN A 294 -15.55 -13.22 12.73
CA GLN A 294 -16.85 -13.54 12.13
C GLN A 294 -17.66 -12.31 11.71
N VAL A 295 -17.11 -11.10 11.86
CA VAL A 295 -17.79 -9.83 11.55
C VAL A 295 -18.18 -9.76 10.07
N THR A 296 -19.46 -9.45 9.82
CA THR A 296 -19.97 -9.19 8.45
C THR A 296 -19.59 -7.79 7.97
N PRO A 297 -19.64 -7.52 6.65
CA PRO A 297 -19.38 -6.17 6.13
C PRO A 297 -20.28 -5.08 6.76
N GLU A 298 -21.54 -5.40 7.06
CA GLU A 298 -22.48 -4.46 7.70
C GLU A 298 -22.12 -4.18 9.15
N GLN A 299 -21.66 -5.20 9.88
CA GLN A 299 -21.20 -5.05 11.26
C GLN A 299 -19.89 -4.25 11.28
N TRP A 300 -18.94 -4.58 10.40
CA TRP A 300 -17.65 -3.90 10.29
C TRP A 300 -17.81 -2.38 10.18
N ARG A 301 -18.75 -1.90 9.35
CA ARG A 301 -19.00 -0.46 9.15
C ARG A 301 -19.52 0.28 10.37
N ARG A 302 -20.10 -0.42 11.34
CA ARG A 302 -20.68 0.18 12.55
C ARG A 302 -19.66 0.33 13.68
N GLU A 303 -18.53 -0.35 13.55
CA GLU A 303 -17.46 -0.34 14.54
C GLU A 303 -16.46 0.80 14.27
N ASP A 304 -15.57 1.05 15.24
CA ASP A 304 -14.46 1.97 15.07
C ASP A 304 -13.47 1.43 14.02
N GLN A 305 -13.41 2.10 12.86
CA GLN A 305 -12.61 1.63 11.74
C GLN A 305 -11.13 1.54 12.11
N ALA A 306 -10.59 2.49 12.89
CA ALA A 306 -9.19 2.43 13.28
C ALA A 306 -8.85 1.13 14.04
N THR A 307 -9.74 0.70 14.93
CA THR A 307 -9.63 -0.55 15.68
C THR A 307 -9.79 -1.77 14.78
N MET A 308 -10.80 -1.80 13.92
CA MET A 308 -11.08 -2.95 13.06
C MET A 308 -9.91 -3.27 12.12
N TYR A 309 -9.38 -2.26 11.41
CA TYR A 309 -8.23 -2.43 10.53
C TYR A 309 -6.96 -2.78 11.30
N SER A 310 -6.75 -2.17 12.47
CA SER A 310 -5.57 -2.47 13.30
C SER A 310 -5.60 -3.90 13.84
N GLN A 311 -6.76 -4.40 14.27
CA GLN A 311 -6.92 -5.76 14.73
C GLN A 311 -6.74 -6.76 13.58
N ALA A 312 -7.37 -6.53 12.42
CA ALA A 312 -7.19 -7.38 11.23
C ALA A 312 -5.72 -7.45 10.79
N TRP A 313 -5.05 -6.31 10.72
CA TRP A 313 -3.61 -6.24 10.46
C TRP A 313 -2.82 -7.07 11.48
N SER A 314 -3.14 -6.96 12.77
CA SER A 314 -2.40 -7.68 13.83
C SER A 314 -2.55 -9.21 13.72
N VAL A 315 -3.75 -9.68 13.36
CA VAL A 315 -4.05 -11.10 13.17
C VAL A 315 -3.24 -11.64 11.99
N VAL A 316 -3.28 -10.96 10.84
CA VAL A 316 -2.49 -11.34 9.67
C VAL A 316 -1.00 -11.26 9.95
N ALA A 317 -0.52 -10.18 10.59
CA ALA A 317 0.89 -10.02 10.92
C ALA A 317 1.41 -11.12 11.86
N PHE A 318 0.59 -11.55 12.84
CA PHE A 318 0.90 -12.69 13.69
C PHE A 318 1.01 -13.97 12.86
N MET A 319 -0.01 -14.29 12.06
CA MET A 319 -0.02 -15.50 11.24
C MET A 319 1.17 -15.54 10.27
N MET A 320 1.47 -14.43 9.60
CA MET A 320 2.59 -14.35 8.66
C MET A 320 3.96 -14.36 9.36
N GLY A 321 4.02 -13.94 10.62
CA GLY A 321 5.23 -13.86 11.42
C GLY A 321 5.74 -15.22 11.92
N THR A 322 4.87 -16.21 12.13
CA THR A 322 5.22 -17.54 12.68
C THR A 322 5.22 -18.63 11.61
N ALA A 323 5.90 -19.76 11.84
CA ALA A 323 5.89 -20.86 10.86
C ALA A 323 4.53 -21.57 10.83
N GLU A 324 3.97 -21.77 12.01
CA GLU A 324 2.67 -22.36 12.28
C GLU A 324 1.55 -21.52 11.67
N GLY A 325 1.58 -20.20 11.90
CA GLY A 325 0.63 -19.27 11.32
C GLY A 325 0.71 -19.20 9.80
N ARG A 326 1.91 -19.25 9.21
CA ARG A 326 2.07 -19.30 7.75
C ARG A 326 1.47 -20.58 7.16
N ASN A 327 1.70 -21.72 7.82
CA ASN A 327 1.10 -22.98 7.40
C ASN A 327 -0.43 -22.93 7.47
N ALA A 328 -1.00 -22.32 8.51
CA ALA A 328 -2.45 -22.11 8.62
C ALA A 328 -2.98 -21.19 7.51
N MET A 329 -2.29 -20.09 7.24
CA MET A 329 -2.64 -19.15 6.16
C MET A 329 -2.64 -19.82 4.79
N VAL A 330 -1.66 -20.67 4.48
CA VAL A 330 -1.63 -21.45 3.23
C VAL A 330 -2.85 -22.36 3.12
N LYS A 331 -3.23 -23.05 4.20
CA LYS A 331 -4.43 -23.92 4.20
C LYS A 331 -5.72 -23.11 4.01
N ILE A 332 -5.84 -21.94 4.65
CA ILE A 332 -6.97 -21.01 4.47
C ILE A 332 -7.04 -20.55 3.01
N MET A 333 -5.92 -20.10 2.44
CA MET A 333 -5.82 -19.66 1.04
C MET A 333 -6.19 -20.77 0.06
N ASN A 334 -5.69 -21.99 0.26
CA ASN A 334 -6.05 -23.16 -0.55
C ASN A 334 -7.55 -23.44 -0.47
N HIS A 335 -8.13 -23.48 0.73
CA HIS A 335 -9.56 -23.69 0.93
C HIS A 335 -10.40 -22.65 0.19
N LEU A 336 -10.03 -21.36 0.28
CA LEU A 336 -10.70 -20.26 -0.42
C LEU A 336 -10.57 -20.40 -1.94
N SER A 337 -9.40 -20.77 -2.46
CA SER A 337 -9.19 -20.94 -3.90
C SER A 337 -10.06 -22.05 -4.51
N GLU A 338 -10.28 -23.13 -3.75
CA GLU A 338 -11.16 -24.24 -4.11
C GLU A 338 -12.65 -23.88 -3.94
N ASN A 339 -12.96 -23.01 -2.98
CA ASN A 339 -14.32 -22.64 -2.62
C ASN A 339 -14.52 -21.10 -2.64
N PRO A 340 -14.39 -20.44 -3.80
CA PRO A 340 -14.30 -18.98 -3.93
C PRO A 340 -15.57 -18.21 -3.56
N CYS A 341 -16.66 -18.91 -3.21
CA CYS A 341 -17.90 -18.32 -2.74
C CYS A 341 -18.35 -18.91 -1.40
N SER A 342 -17.44 -19.55 -0.67
CA SER A 342 -17.69 -20.06 0.67
C SER A 342 -17.92 -18.92 1.65
N THR A 343 -18.95 -19.03 2.48
CA THR A 343 -19.26 -18.09 3.57
C THR A 343 -19.05 -18.75 4.93
N VAL A 344 -18.05 -19.63 5.05
CA VAL A 344 -17.81 -20.37 6.29
C VAL A 344 -17.30 -19.42 7.38
N PRO A 345 -17.76 -19.58 8.64
CA PRO A 345 -17.25 -18.81 9.77
C PRO A 345 -15.76 -19.07 9.97
N SER A 346 -14.97 -18.06 9.64
CA SER A 346 -13.51 -17.94 9.75
C SER A 346 -12.88 -18.48 11.04
N LYS A 347 -13.58 -18.42 12.18
CA LYS A 347 -13.11 -19.01 13.45
C LYS A 347 -12.88 -20.52 13.32
N GLN A 348 -13.75 -21.22 12.59
CA GLN A 348 -13.62 -22.66 12.36
C GLN A 348 -12.36 -22.98 11.55
N TRP A 349 -12.03 -22.17 10.54
CA TRP A 349 -10.79 -22.37 9.77
C TRP A 349 -9.54 -22.22 10.63
N VAL A 350 -9.53 -21.26 11.55
CA VAL A 350 -8.43 -21.12 12.50
C VAL A 350 -8.34 -22.36 13.39
N ASP A 351 -9.48 -22.85 13.90
CA ASP A 351 -9.53 -24.07 14.70
C ASP A 351 -9.03 -25.31 13.94
N ASP A 352 -9.41 -25.45 12.67
CA ASP A 352 -9.07 -26.60 11.82
C ASP A 352 -7.61 -26.56 11.32
N TYR A 353 -7.09 -25.38 11.01
CA TYR A 353 -5.83 -25.24 10.27
C TYR A 353 -4.64 -24.78 11.10
N PHE A 354 -4.87 -24.08 12.21
CA PHE A 354 -3.81 -23.68 13.13
C PHE A 354 -3.45 -24.83 14.07
N GLU A 355 -2.16 -25.11 14.23
CA GLU A 355 -1.70 -26.22 15.04
C GLU A 355 -2.01 -25.99 16.53
N GLY A 356 -2.85 -26.86 17.11
CA GLY A 356 -3.35 -26.71 18.48
C GLY A 356 -4.69 -25.96 18.60
N GLY A 357 -5.30 -25.62 17.47
CA GLY A 357 -6.67 -25.11 17.39
C GLY A 357 -6.87 -23.70 17.94
N TRP A 358 -8.13 -23.32 18.09
CA TRP A 358 -8.57 -21.96 18.41
C TRP A 358 -7.96 -21.42 19.70
N VAL A 359 -8.03 -22.20 20.78
CA VAL A 359 -7.62 -21.74 22.12
C VAL A 359 -6.14 -21.37 22.13
N ARG A 360 -5.30 -22.17 21.47
CA ARG A 360 -3.87 -21.91 21.37
C ARG A 360 -3.59 -20.71 20.45
N PHE A 361 -4.31 -20.61 19.34
CA PHE A 361 -4.17 -19.47 18.43
C PHE A 361 -4.44 -18.15 19.13
N GLU A 362 -5.55 -18.05 19.85
CA GLU A 362 -5.97 -16.84 20.56
C GLU A 362 -4.93 -16.45 21.62
N ASP A 363 -4.52 -17.39 22.48
CA ASP A 363 -3.49 -17.14 23.49
C ASP A 363 -2.13 -16.72 22.89
N GLU A 364 -1.70 -17.37 21.81
CA GLU A 364 -0.44 -17.01 21.13
C GLU A 364 -0.51 -15.64 20.45
N TRP A 365 -1.64 -15.29 19.85
CA TRP A 365 -1.85 -13.97 19.24
C TRP A 365 -1.83 -12.86 20.30
N HIS A 366 -2.53 -13.04 21.43
CA HIS A 366 -2.51 -12.10 22.55
C HIS A 366 -1.07 -11.90 23.07
N ARG A 367 -0.35 -13.00 23.36
CA ARG A 367 1.05 -12.93 23.81
C ARG A 367 1.97 -12.26 22.79
N TRP A 368 1.75 -12.50 21.50
CA TRP A 368 2.52 -11.85 20.43
C TRP A 368 2.24 -10.35 20.38
N LEU A 369 0.97 -9.95 20.46
CA LEU A 369 0.54 -8.56 20.41
C LEU A 369 1.12 -7.78 21.59
N ASP A 370 0.97 -8.28 22.81
CA ASP A 370 1.53 -7.68 24.03
C ASP A 370 3.05 -7.49 23.92
N LYS A 371 3.76 -8.53 23.46
CA LYS A 371 5.21 -8.45 23.26
C LYS A 371 5.59 -7.37 22.26
N LYS A 372 4.86 -7.24 21.14
CA LYS A 372 5.12 -6.21 20.13
C LYS A 372 4.86 -4.81 20.66
N LEU A 373 3.76 -4.62 21.40
CA LEU A 373 3.43 -3.34 22.01
C LEU A 373 4.45 -2.95 23.09
N ILE A 374 4.96 -3.90 23.89
CA ILE A 374 6.01 -3.62 24.90
C ILE A 374 7.34 -3.23 24.25
N GLN A 375 7.74 -3.88 23.16
CA GLN A 375 9.01 -3.59 22.47
C GLN A 375 9.08 -2.15 21.98
N LEU A 376 7.95 -1.56 21.59
CA LEU A 376 7.87 -0.16 21.14
C LEU A 376 7.91 0.84 22.29
N ALA A 377 7.41 0.49 23.48
CA ALA A 377 7.51 1.37 24.66
C ALA A 377 8.94 1.53 25.21
N ARG A 378 9.89 0.72 24.72
CA ARG A 378 11.30 0.73 25.15
C ARG A 378 12.25 1.38 24.13
N LYS A 379 11.78 1.67 22.92
CA LYS A 379 12.48 2.50 21.93
C LYS A 379 12.14 3.97 22.24
#